data_AF-A0A380DKN7-F1
#
_entry.id   AF-A0A380DKN7-F1
#
_cell.length_a   1.000
_cell.length_b   1.000
_cell.length_c   1.000
_cell.angle_alpha   90.00
_cell.angle_beta   90.00
_cell.angle_gamma   90.00
#
_symmetry.space_group_name_H-M   'P 1'
#
loop_
_entity.id
_entity.type
_entity.pdbx_description
1 polymer ?
#
loop_
_entity_poly.entity_id
_entity_poly.type
_entity_poly.pdbx_seq_one_letter_code
_entity_poly.pdbx_strand_id
1 'polypeptide(L)'
;MKQPILNKLESLNQEEAISLHVPGHKNMTIGHLSQLSMTMDKTEIPGLDDLHHPEEVILESMKQVEKHSDYDGYFLVNGTTSGILSVIQSFHRKKAIS
;
A
#
# COMPACT_ATOMS: atom_id res chain seq x y z
N MET A 1 -17.03 7.08 6.74
CA MET A 1 -16.31 6.21 5.79
C MET A 1 -15.63 5.12 6.58
N LYS A 2 -15.55 3.88 6.05
CA LYS A 2 -14.68 2.89 6.68
C LYS A 2 -13.23 3.31 6.42
N GLN A 3 -12.31 2.90 7.30
CA GLN A 3 -10.88 3.14 7.13
C GLN A 3 -10.13 1.80 7.18
N PRO A 4 -10.29 0.92 6.18
CA PRO A 4 -9.81 -0.47 6.27
C PRO A 4 -8.29 -0.54 6.51
N ILE A 5 -7.52 0.27 5.78
CA ILE A 5 -6.06 0.33 5.91
C ILE A 5 -5.66 0.79 7.33
N LEU A 6 -6.26 1.87 7.84
CA LEU A 6 -5.94 2.39 9.16
C LEU A 6 -6.28 1.39 10.26
N ASN A 7 -7.50 0.84 10.23
CA ASN A 7 -7.96 -0.15 11.18
C ASN A 7 -7.04 -1.39 11.20
N LYS A 8 -6.56 -1.81 10.03
CA LYS A 8 -5.66 -2.95 9.90
C LYS A 8 -4.26 -2.66 10.43
N LEU A 9 -3.72 -1.48 10.18
CA LEU A 9 -2.43 -1.07 10.74
C LEU A 9 -2.50 -0.93 12.26
N GLU A 10 -3.60 -0.40 12.79
CA GLU A 10 -3.85 -0.33 14.24
C GLU A 10 -3.93 -1.71 14.88
N SER A 11 -4.66 -2.66 14.27
CA SER A 11 -4.74 -4.03 14.79
C SER A 11 -3.36 -4.72 14.81
N LEU A 12 -2.58 -4.57 13.73
CA LEU A 12 -1.22 -5.12 13.65
C LEU A 12 -0.26 -4.51 14.69
N ASN A 13 -0.49 -3.26 15.10
CA ASN A 13 0.29 -2.63 16.16
C ASN A 13 -0.05 -3.18 17.55
N GLN A 14 -1.31 -3.57 17.77
CA GLN A 14 -1.75 -4.17 19.04
C GLN A 14 -1.21 -5.59 19.26
N GLU A 15 -0.83 -6.30 18.19
CA GLU A 15 -0.27 -7.65 18.28
C GLU A 15 1.15 -7.67 18.87
N GLU A 16 1.84 -6.52 18.96
CA GLU A 16 3.21 -6.35 19.50
C GLU A 16 4.22 -7.40 18.97
N ALA A 17 4.02 -7.88 17.75
CA ALA A 17 4.83 -8.94 17.17
C ALA A 17 6.27 -8.46 16.89
N ILE A 18 7.25 -9.30 17.23
CA ILE A 18 8.64 -9.12 16.81
C ILE A 18 8.72 -9.44 15.31
N SER A 19 8.76 -8.40 14.49
CA SER A 19 8.96 -8.55 13.05
C SER A 19 10.42 -8.87 12.75
N LEU A 20 10.67 -9.96 12.02
CA LEU A 20 11.98 -10.24 11.41
C LEU A 20 12.03 -9.77 9.95
N HIS A 21 10.93 -9.25 9.42
CA HIS A 21 10.81 -8.70 8.07
C HIS A 21 11.39 -7.28 7.97
N VAL A 22 11.48 -6.72 6.77
CA VAL A 22 11.72 -5.28 6.57
C VAL A 22 10.50 -4.45 7.00
N PRO A 23 10.66 -3.16 7.35
CA PRO A 23 11.90 -2.34 7.39
C PRO A 23 12.83 -2.64 8.57
N GLY A 24 14.05 -2.09 8.52
CA GLY A 24 15.14 -2.39 9.47
C GLY A 24 14.88 -2.00 10.93
N HIS A 25 13.90 -1.13 11.22
CA HIS A 25 13.50 -0.78 12.58
C HIS A 25 12.66 -1.86 13.27
N LYS A 26 12.25 -2.92 12.54
CA LYS A 26 11.59 -4.11 13.08
C LYS A 26 10.39 -3.79 13.97
N ASN A 27 9.49 -2.92 13.49
CA ASN A 27 8.34 -2.46 14.28
C ASN A 27 8.75 -1.79 15.60
N MET A 28 9.79 -0.95 15.55
CA MET A 28 10.35 -0.24 16.71
C MET A 28 10.97 -1.14 17.80
N THR A 29 11.13 -2.45 17.54
CA THR A 29 11.70 -3.39 18.52
C THR A 29 13.23 -3.37 18.56
N ILE A 30 13.89 -2.77 17.56
CA ILE A 30 15.35 -2.68 17.46
C ILE A 30 15.79 -1.22 17.31
N GLY A 31 16.70 -0.79 18.19
CA GLY A 31 17.33 0.54 18.17
C GLY A 31 16.62 1.59 19.03
N HIS A 32 17.31 2.71 19.29
CA HIS A 32 16.75 3.86 20.00
C HIS A 32 16.10 4.83 19.02
N LEU A 33 14.92 4.45 18.51
CA LEU A 33 14.16 5.25 17.55
C LEU A 33 13.01 6.03 18.20
N SER A 34 13.02 6.24 19.52
CA SER A 34 11.93 6.85 20.29
C SER A 34 11.54 8.28 19.85
N GLN A 35 12.35 8.92 19.01
CA GLN A 35 12.08 10.24 18.42
C GLN A 35 11.32 10.17 17.08
N LEU A 36 11.16 8.98 16.50
CA LEU A 36 10.51 8.74 15.21
C LEU A 36 9.35 7.75 15.38
N SER A 37 8.12 8.18 15.11
CA SER A 37 6.95 7.29 15.11
C SER A 37 6.84 6.59 13.75
N MET A 38 7.48 5.41 13.63
CA MET A 38 7.45 4.57 12.42
C MET A 38 6.63 3.29 12.61
N THR A 39 5.71 3.28 13.59
CA THR A 39 4.87 2.10 13.89
C THR A 39 3.94 1.71 12.74
N MET A 40 3.57 2.68 11.88
CA MET A 40 2.78 2.46 10.68
C MET A 40 3.63 2.12 9.44
N ASP A 41 4.96 2.20 9.52
CA ASP A 41 5.87 1.86 8.43
C ASP A 41 6.05 0.34 8.35
N LYS A 42 5.11 -0.31 7.67
CA LYS A 42 5.05 -1.74 7.44
C LYS A 42 5.02 -2.01 5.93
N THR A 43 5.59 -3.14 5.55
CA THR A 43 5.60 -3.66 4.17
C THR A 43 4.51 -4.73 3.99
N GLU A 44 4.52 -5.45 2.88
CA GLU A 44 3.68 -6.60 2.54
C GLU A 44 3.92 -7.83 3.45
N ILE A 45 3.85 -7.65 4.76
CA ILE A 45 3.96 -8.71 5.75
C ILE A 45 2.70 -9.61 5.71
N PRO A 46 2.81 -10.89 6.12
CA PRO A 46 1.65 -11.77 6.21
C PRO A 46 0.52 -11.14 7.03
N GLY A 47 -0.67 -11.12 6.44
CA GLY A 47 -1.84 -10.50 7.04
C GLY A 47 -1.93 -8.99 6.82
N LEU A 48 -1.00 -8.33 6.11
CA LEU A 48 -1.23 -7.05 5.43
C LEU A 48 -1.37 -7.31 3.92
N ASP A 49 -1.50 -6.25 3.12
CA ASP A 49 -1.82 -6.30 1.68
C ASP A 49 -0.69 -5.69 0.84
N ASP A 50 -0.61 -6.05 -0.45
CA ASP A 50 0.38 -5.51 -1.41
C ASP A 50 -0.25 -4.38 -2.24
N LEU A 51 0.34 -3.19 -2.19
CA LEU A 51 -0.14 -2.04 -2.97
C LEU A 51 -0.03 -2.26 -4.49
N HIS A 52 0.94 -3.06 -4.96
CA HIS A 52 1.14 -3.33 -6.38
C HIS A 52 0.14 -4.35 -6.93
N HIS A 53 -0.40 -5.20 -6.06
CA HIS A 53 -1.40 -6.21 -6.38
C HIS A 53 -2.44 -6.32 -5.25
N PRO A 54 -3.34 -5.33 -5.12
CA PRO A 54 -4.23 -5.25 -3.97
C PRO A 54 -5.34 -6.31 -4.03
N GLU A 55 -5.40 -7.15 -3.01
CA GLU A 55 -6.40 -8.23 -2.91
C GLU A 55 -7.28 -8.13 -1.65
N GLU A 56 -6.81 -7.41 -0.61
CA GLU A 56 -7.45 -7.37 0.71
C GLU A 56 -7.85 -5.94 1.13
N VAL A 57 -7.25 -5.41 2.21
CA VAL A 57 -7.66 -4.15 2.85
C VAL A 57 -7.40 -2.92 1.96
N ILE A 58 -6.40 -2.97 1.07
CA ILE A 58 -6.14 -1.91 0.09
C ILE A 58 -7.24 -1.95 -0.97
N LEU A 59 -7.63 -3.14 -1.44
CA LEU A 59 -8.74 -3.28 -2.40
C LEU A 59 -10.08 -2.83 -1.80
N GLU A 60 -10.38 -3.17 -0.54
CA GLU A 60 -11.58 -2.67 0.15
C GLU A 60 -11.58 -1.14 0.26
N SER A 61 -10.41 -0.55 0.48
CA SER A 61 -10.25 0.90 0.55
C SER A 61 -10.42 1.56 -0.83
N MET A 62 -9.86 0.99 -1.89
CA MET A 62 -10.00 1.48 -3.28
C MET A 62 -11.46 1.46 -3.75
N LYS A 63 -12.22 0.40 -3.44
CA LYS A 63 -13.66 0.30 -3.77
C LYS A 63 -14.51 1.40 -3.12
N GLN A 64 -14.06 2.01 -2.02
CA GLN A 64 -14.79 3.09 -1.35
C GLN A 64 -14.60 4.46 -1.99
N VAL A 65 -13.52 4.64 -2.78
CA VAL A 65 -13.27 5.88 -3.52
C VAL A 65 -13.75 5.81 -4.96
N GLU A 66 -14.24 4.64 -5.38
CA GLU A 66 -14.86 4.42 -6.68
C GLU A 66 -16.12 5.30 -6.82
N LYS A 67 -16.19 6.07 -7.91
CA LYS A 67 -17.27 7.03 -8.15
C LYS A 67 -18.36 6.52 -9.09
N HIS A 68 -18.08 5.45 -9.83
CA HIS A 68 -18.99 4.86 -10.80
C HIS A 68 -18.56 3.42 -11.07
N SER A 69 -19.52 2.53 -11.34
CA SER A 69 -19.31 1.10 -11.62
C SER A 69 -18.41 0.77 -12.82
N ASP A 70 -18.10 1.78 -13.64
CA ASP A 70 -17.36 1.61 -14.90
C ASP A 70 -15.95 2.18 -14.80
N TYR A 71 -15.56 2.66 -13.61
CA TYR A 71 -14.24 3.20 -13.33
C TYR A 71 -13.63 2.49 -12.14
N ASP A 72 -12.43 1.94 -12.29
CA ASP A 72 -11.66 1.49 -11.15
C ASP A 72 -10.90 2.66 -10.51
N GLY A 73 -10.92 2.73 -9.18
CA GLY A 73 -10.11 3.66 -8.39
C GLY A 73 -8.78 3.04 -7.99
N TYR A 74 -7.66 3.71 -8.27
CA TYR A 74 -6.33 3.26 -7.86
C TYR A 74 -5.65 4.30 -6.97
N PHE A 75 -4.96 3.84 -5.94
CA PHE A 75 -4.09 4.69 -5.11
C PHE A 75 -2.72 4.89 -5.75
N LEU A 76 -2.17 6.10 -5.59
CA LEU A 76 -0.86 6.48 -6.09
C LEU A 76 -0.06 7.13 -4.95
N VAL A 77 1.12 6.60 -4.66
CA VAL A 77 2.03 7.13 -3.63
C VAL A 77 3.10 8.07 -4.21
N ASN A 78 3.35 8.01 -5.52
CA ASN A 78 4.37 8.81 -6.23
C ASN A 78 3.79 10.03 -6.96
N GLY A 79 2.57 10.44 -6.58
CA GLY A 79 1.88 11.61 -7.14
C GLY A 79 1.42 11.45 -8.59
N THR A 80 0.84 12.54 -9.12
CA THR A 80 0.16 12.56 -10.43
C THR A 80 1.09 12.25 -11.60
N THR A 81 2.36 12.67 -11.53
CA THR A 81 3.34 12.39 -12.60
C THR A 81 3.48 10.88 -12.84
N SER A 82 3.63 10.09 -11.77
CA SER A 82 3.68 8.64 -11.88
C SER A 82 2.40 8.07 -12.46
N GLY A 83 1.23 8.59 -12.05
CA GLY A 83 -0.06 8.17 -12.59
C GLY A 83 -0.21 8.40 -14.09
N ILE A 84 0.16 9.59 -14.58
CA ILE A 84 0.14 9.94 -16.01
C ILE A 84 1.06 9.00 -16.80
N LEU A 85 2.28 8.77 -16.30
CA LEU A 85 3.22 7.86 -16.95
C LEU A 85 2.69 6.43 -17.01
N SER A 86 2.07 5.92 -15.94
CA SER A 86 1.45 4.59 -15.93
C SER A 86 0.37 4.45 -16.99
N VAL A 87 -0.49 5.47 -17.17
CA VAL A 87 -1.53 5.48 -18.21
C VAL A 87 -0.89 5.50 -19.60
N ILE A 88 0.08 6.37 -19.86
CA ILE A 88 0.75 6.43 -21.18
C ILE A 88 1.37 5.07 -21.52
N GLN A 89 2.03 4.43 -20.56
CA GLN A 89 2.69 3.14 -20.75
C GLN A 89 1.71 1.98 -20.93
N SER A 90 0.54 2.00 -20.29
CA SER A 90 -0.47 0.94 -20.46
C SER A 90 -1.07 0.90 -21.86
N PHE A 91 -1.19 2.07 -22.52
CA PHE A 91 -1.70 2.18 -23.89
C PHE A 91 -0.60 2.10 -24.96
N HIS A 92 0.68 2.14 -24.57
CA HIS A 92 1.78 2.04 -25.52
C HIS A 92 1.90 0.62 -26.09
N ARG A 93 1.55 0.42 -27.36
CA ARG A 93 1.82 -0.83 -28.09
C ARG A 93 3.17 -0.74 -28.80
N LYS A 94 4.07 -1.68 -28.54
CA LYS A 94 5.26 -1.87 -29.39
C LYS A 94 4.80 -2.26 -30.79
N LYS A 95 5.26 -1.52 -31.80
CA LYS A 95 5.11 -1.91 -33.20
C LYS A 95 5.89 -3.21 -33.39
N ALA A 96 5.20 -4.32 -33.68
CA ALA A 96 5.86 -5.56 -34.02
C ALA A 96 6.74 -5.31 -35.25
N ILE A 97 8.04 -5.52 -35.12
CA ILE A 97 8.97 -5.48 -36.24
C ILE A 97 8.77 -6.83 -36.94
N SER A 98 8.19 -6.82 -38.14
CA SER A 98 8.09 -7.99 -39.02
C SER A 98 9.44 -8.32 -39.63
#